data_AF-A0A1D3K0R2-F1
#
_entry.id   AF-A0A1D3K0R2-F1
#
_cell.length_a   1.000
_cell.length_b   1.000
_cell.length_c   1.000
_cell.angle_alpha   90.00
_cell.angle_beta   90.00
_cell.angle_gamma   90.00
#
_symmetry.space_group_name_H-M   'P 1'
#
loop_
_entity.id
_entity.type
_entity.pdbx_description
1 polymer ?
#
loop_
_entity_poly.entity_id
_entity_poly.type
_entity_poly.pdbx_seq_one_letter_code
_entity_poly.pdbx_strand_id
1 'polypeptide(L)' 'MIRGQSRVLTHRQLLLEVWGLDYVDRAHYLRVHMAHLRQKLEADPAQPQYFITELQVGYRLVGL' A
#
# COMPACT_ATOMS: atom_id res chain seq x y z
N MET A 1 4.17 9.33 -14.21
CA MET A 1 2.98 8.69 -14.84
C MET A 1 2.07 8.18 -13.73
N ILE A 2 1.08 8.96 -13.29
CA ILE A 2 0.07 8.52 -12.30
C ILE A 2 -0.94 7.64 -13.03
N ARG A 3 -0.56 6.39 -13.35
CA ARG A 3 -1.45 5.44 -14.02
C ARG A 3 -2.24 4.64 -12.98
N GLY A 4 -3.40 5.17 -12.61
CA GLY A 4 -4.48 4.38 -12.01
C GLY A 4 -4.89 4.85 -10.62
N GLN A 5 -5.55 6.01 -10.53
CA GLN A 5 -6.15 6.55 -9.29
C GLN A 5 -7.32 5.70 -8.74
N SER A 6 -7.47 4.44 -9.16
CA SER A 6 -8.46 3.50 -8.62
C SER A 6 -8.04 2.03 -8.77
N ARG A 7 -6.78 1.74 -9.12
CA ARG A 7 -6.33 0.35 -9.31
C ARG A 7 -5.84 -0.21 -7.98
N VAL A 8 -6.33 -1.40 -7.62
CA VAL A 8 -5.80 -2.15 -6.48
C VAL A 8 -4.42 -2.67 -6.85
N LEU A 9 -3.42 -2.34 -6.04
CA LEU A 9 -2.09 -2.92 -6.11
C LEU A 9 -2.02 -4.08 -5.13
N THR A 10 -1.70 -5.26 -5.64
CA THR A 10 -1.60 -6.46 -4.80
C THR A 10 -0.37 -6.40 -3.90
N HIS A 11 -0.39 -7.15 -2.79
CA HIS A 11 0.77 -7.27 -1.90
C HIS A 11 2.05 -7.66 -2.68
N ARG A 12 1.94 -8.61 -3.61
CA ARG A 12 3.04 -9.07 -4.45
C ARG A 12 3.59 -7.97 -5.37
N GLN A 13 2.71 -7.17 -5.99
CA GLN A 13 3.13 -6.07 -6.87
C GLN A 13 3.86 -4.99 -6.07
N LEU A 14 3.33 -4.58 -4.92
CA LEU A 14 3.96 -3.58 -4.07
C LEU A 14 5.32 -4.05 -3.53
N LEU A 15 5.43 -5.31 -3.10
CA LEU A 15 6.69 -5.87 -2.63
C LEU A 15 7.73 -5.93 -3.75
N LEU A 16 7.31 -6.36 -4.95
CA LEU A 16 8.19 -6.45 -6.11
C LEU A 16 8.70 -5.08 -6.56
N GLU A 17 7.83 -4.07 -6.65
CA GLU A 17 8.21 -2.74 -7.14
C GLU A 17 9.12 -1.98 -6.15
N VAL A 18 8.95 -2.18 -4.84
CA VAL A 18 9.69 -1.42 -3.82
C VAL A 18 10.95 -2.16 -3.35
N TRP A 19 10.91 -3.50 -3.22
CA TRP A 19 12.01 -4.30 -2.65
C TRP A 19 12.55 -5.40 -3.57
N GLY A 20 11.86 -5.76 -4.66
CA GLY A 20 12.27 -6.84 -5.55
C GLY A 20 11.76 -8.23 -5.14
N LEU A 21 12.21 -9.26 -5.88
CA LEU A 21 11.67 -10.63 -5.79
C LEU A 21 11.94 -11.31 -4.43
N ASP A 22 13.04 -10.97 -3.75
CA ASP A 22 13.47 -11.61 -2.50
C ASP A 22 12.53 -11.31 -1.30
N TYR A 23 11.64 -10.35 -1.45
CA TYR A 23 10.74 -9.87 -0.39
C TYR A 23 9.27 -10.23 -0.62
N VAL A 24 8.94 -10.93 -1.71
CA VAL A 24 7.55 -11.19 -2.13
C VAL A 24 6.74 -12.00 -1.09
N ASP A 25 7.38 -12.88 -0.33
CA ASP A 25 6.72 -13.69 0.71
C ASP A 25 6.65 -12.97 2.08
N ARG A 26 7.20 -11.75 2.18
CA ARG A 26 7.30 -11.00 3.43
C ARG A 26 6.20 -9.94 3.56
N ALA A 27 4.94 -10.37 3.45
CA ALA A 27 3.77 -9.48 3.51
C ALA A 27 3.66 -8.62 4.79
N HIS A 28 4.28 -9.05 5.90
CA HIS A 28 4.33 -8.29 7.14
C HIS A 28 5.16 -6.99 7.01
N TYR A 29 6.23 -6.97 6.20
CA TYR A 29 7.02 -5.75 5.96
C TYR A 29 6.21 -4.66 5.27
N LEU A 30 5.36 -5.06 4.32
CA LEU A 30 4.49 -4.13 3.61
C LEU A 30 3.50 -3.45 4.57
N ARG A 31 2.97 -4.18 5.57
CA ARG A 31 2.05 -3.61 6.56
C ARG A 31 2.71 -2.55 7.43
N VAL A 32 3.94 -2.80 7.89
CA VAL A 32 4.72 -1.83 8.68
C VAL A 32 4.98 -0.56 7.86
N HIS A 33 5.41 -0.71 6.62
CA HIS A 33 5.65 0.43 5.74
C HIS A 33 4.38 1.22 5.44
N MET A 34 3.27 0.52 5.20
CA MET A 34 1.98 1.18 5.01
C MET A 34 1.55 1.96 6.26
N ALA A 35 1.78 1.43 7.45
CA ALA A 35 1.50 2.15 8.69
C ALA A 35 2.32 3.45 8.79
N HIS A 36 3.61 3.39 8.46
CA HIS A 36 4.46 4.59 8.43
C HIS A 36 4.03 5.59 7.35
N LEU A 37 3.60 5.14 6.18
CA LEU A 37 3.09 6.01 5.11
C LEU A 37 1.81 6.73 5.57
N ARG A 38 0.88 6.00 6.18
CA ARG A 38 -0.36 6.59 6.73
C ARG A 38 -0.06 7.62 7.80
N GLN A 39 0.87 7.35 8.72
CA GLN A 39 1.30 8.32 9.73
C GLN A 39 1.86 9.62 9.14
N LYS A 40 2.41 9.59 7.93
CA LYS A 40 3.02 10.76 7.28
C LYS A 40 2.06 11.51 6.37
N LEU A 41 1.08 10.83 5.79
CA LEU A 41 0.28 11.33 4.67
C LEU A 41 -1.23 11.40 4.96
N GLU A 42 -1.73 10.64 5.93
CA GLU A 42 -3.13 10.69 6.34
C GLU A 42 -3.30 11.69 7.49
N ALA A 43 -4.44 12.37 7.53
CA ALA A 43 -4.80 13.21 8.67
C ALA A 43 -5.07 12.36 9.93
N ASP A 44 -5.72 11.21 9.77
CA ASP A 44 -5.91 10.20 10.80
C ASP A 44 -5.47 8.82 10.28
N PRO A 45 -4.35 8.25 10.77
CA PRO A 45 -3.87 6.94 10.35
C PRO A 45 -4.82 5.78 10.66
N ALA A 46 -5.70 5.93 11.66
CA ALA A 46 -6.72 4.93 12.00
C ALA A 46 -7.94 4.98 11.06
N GLN A 47 -8.15 6.11 10.38
CA GLN A 47 -9.20 6.31 9.38
C GLN A 47 -8.61 6.75 8.03
N PRO A 48 -7.87 5.86 7.34
CA PRO A 48 -7.16 6.22 6.11
C PRO A 48 -8.14 6.59 4.99
N GLN A 49 -7.92 7.74 4.35
CA GLN A 49 -8.70 8.23 3.22
C GLN A 49 -8.00 7.97 1.89
N TYR A 50 -6.67 7.97 1.88
CA TYR A 50 -5.87 7.82 0.67
C TYR A 50 -5.40 6.38 0.45
N PHE A 51 -4.95 5.71 1.51
CA PHE A 51 -4.43 4.35 1.42
C PHE A 51 -5.46 3.33 1.92
N ILE A 52 -6.34 2.87 1.04
CA ILE A 52 -7.42 1.92 1.38
C ILE A 52 -6.89 0.49 1.39
N THR A 53 -7.19 -0.26 2.46
CA THR A 53 -6.87 -1.70 2.54
C THR A 53 -7.96 -2.53 1.87
N GLU A 54 -7.54 -3.32 0.89
CA GLU A 54 -8.38 -4.34 0.24
C GLU A 54 -8.02 -5.70 0.84
N LEU A 55 -8.93 -6.24 1.66
CA LEU A 55 -8.70 -7.47 2.41
C LEU A 55 -8.27 -8.61 1.47
N GLN A 56 -7.21 -9.32 1.82
CA GLN A 56 -6.59 -10.42 1.03
C GLN A 56 -6.03 -10.03 -0.35
N VAL A 57 -6.26 -8.81 -0.84
CA VAL A 57 -5.76 -8.37 -2.15
C VAL A 57 -4.53 -7.49 -2.01
N GLY A 58 -4.63 -6.38 -1.29
CA GLY A 58 -3.56 -5.39 -1.20
C GLY A 58 -4.05 -4.02 -0.80
N TYR A 59 -3.57 -2.98 -1.49
CA TYR A 59 -3.86 -1.60 -1.18
C TYR A 59 -4.31 -0.85 -2.43
N ARG A 60 -5.24 0.08 -2.23
CA ARG A 60 -5.70 1.02 -3.25
C ARG A 60 -5.32 2.41 -2.81
N LEU A 61 -4.69 3.16 -3.72
CA LEU A 61 -4.48 4.59 -3.55
C LEU A 61 -5.66 5.33 -4.15
N VAL A 62 -6.32 6.16 -3.37
CA VAL A 62 -7.51 6.94 -3.78
C VAL A 62 -7.25 8.41 -3.48
N GLY A 63 -7.20 9.25 -4.51
CA GLY A 63 -7.04 10.70 -4.34
C GLY A 63 -5.65 11.10 -3.86
N LEU A 64 -4.92 11.83 -4.71
CA LEU A 64 -3.76 12.64 -4.34
C LEU A 64 -3.84 13.91 -5.17
#